data_AF-A0AB34L9L5-F1
#
_entry.id   AF-A0AB34L9L5-F1
#
_cell.length_a   1.000
_cell.length_b   1.000
_cell.length_c   1.000
_cell.angle_alpha   90.00
_cell.angle_beta   90.00
_cell.angle_gamma   90.00
#
_symmetry.space_group_name_H-M   'P 1'
#
loop_
_entity.id
_entity.type
_entity.pdbx_description
1 polymer ?
#
loop_
_entity_poly.entity_id
_entity_poly.type
_entity_poly.pdbx_seq_one_letter_code
_entity_poly.pdbx_strand_id
1 'polypeptide(L)'
;MNKLLLKGVAAAFCMATMFGTTACGDDDDLVNVEPPVEETQDVILEGEITSDMTLKAADNNLLRGFVYVTDGVTLTIEPGTVIKGEKSSKGSLIVERGGKLIAEGTAEKPIVFTSDQPKASRTYGDWGGLILCGKSIVNNTAGEAQIEGGPRSYYGGKDPEDNSGIVKYVRIEFAGYPLEPNKEINGLTCGGVGRGTTIEYVQVSFCGDDSFEWFGGTVNAKHLIAYKGWDDEFDTDYGFQGKLQFLLGVRDPKHADTSKSNGFESDNDADGSNNTPLTTPVFSNVTLIGPFYGESAGKTENDIFYVTEDAANGAKGGSFQAAMHIRRNSSLNVYNSIFVGWPYGLYLQNANVGAVVKNVIFAGMWENFKDETSQNYFQTADLSNLTYASSNDIIAKDGDYTSIVADKIDGADFSDTALNDAFFEKVSYKGAFDGKNDWAANWTNFDPNNTEY
;
A
#
# COMPACT_ATOMS: atom_id res chain seq x y z
N MET A 1 43.51 -31.58 -16.21
CA MET A 1 43.98 -30.21 -16.46
C MET A 1 42.86 -29.25 -16.12
N ASN A 2 43.21 -28.16 -15.43
CA ASN A 2 42.40 -27.00 -15.02
C ASN A 2 41.31 -27.19 -13.93
N LYS A 3 41.69 -26.93 -12.68
CA LYS A 3 40.83 -26.31 -11.66
C LYS A 3 41.42 -24.94 -11.31
N LEU A 4 40.63 -23.89 -11.46
CA LEU A 4 41.00 -22.51 -11.19
C LEU A 4 40.35 -22.05 -9.87
N LEU A 5 41.22 -21.67 -8.93
CA LEU A 5 41.14 -20.62 -7.90
C LEU A 5 39.78 -20.23 -7.28
N LEU A 6 39.66 -20.51 -5.97
CA LEU A 6 38.90 -19.71 -5.01
C LEU A 6 39.91 -19.08 -4.04
N LYS A 7 40.07 -17.74 -4.07
CA LYS A 7 40.82 -16.99 -3.05
C LYS A 7 39.81 -16.26 -2.18
N GLY A 8 39.72 -16.68 -0.93
CA GLY A 8 39.04 -15.93 0.12
C GLY A 8 39.89 -14.74 0.57
N VAL A 9 39.23 -13.64 0.87
CA VAL A 9 39.78 -12.55 1.68
C VAL A 9 38.82 -12.37 2.84
N ALA A 10 39.27 -12.76 4.03
CA ALA A 10 38.61 -12.44 5.28
C ALA A 10 38.98 -10.99 5.63
N ALA A 11 37.97 -10.11 5.73
CA ALA A 11 38.14 -8.78 6.30
C ALA A 11 37.93 -8.87 7.82
N ALA A 12 38.99 -8.60 8.58
CA ALA A 12 38.98 -8.52 10.02
C ALA A 12 38.28 -7.21 10.46
N PHE A 13 37.24 -7.33 11.27
CA PHE A 13 36.58 -6.21 11.92
C PHE A 13 37.33 -5.93 13.24
N CYS A 14 38.15 -4.88 13.28
CA CYS A 14 38.78 -4.40 14.51
C CYS A 14 37.72 -3.70 15.38
N MET A 15 37.35 -4.34 16.47
CA MET A 15 36.53 -3.78 17.53
C MET A 15 37.44 -2.96 18.45
N ALA A 16 37.31 -1.63 18.41
CA ALA A 16 38.06 -0.73 19.28
C ALA A 16 37.36 -0.64 20.65
N THR A 17 37.90 -1.32 21.65
CA THR A 17 37.55 -1.14 23.07
C THR A 17 38.24 0.10 23.62
N MET A 18 37.47 1.13 23.99
CA MET A 18 37.97 2.25 24.79
C MET A 18 38.21 1.81 26.24
N PHE A 19 39.47 1.82 26.67
CA PHE A 19 39.86 1.89 28.08
C PHE A 19 40.45 3.27 28.33
N GLY A 20 39.77 4.08 29.15
CA GLY A 20 40.32 5.33 29.66
C GLY A 20 41.20 5.06 30.88
N THR A 21 42.50 5.30 30.75
CA THR A 21 43.40 5.49 31.90
C THR A 21 43.65 6.98 32.09
N THR A 22 43.41 7.46 33.30
CA THR A 22 43.76 8.81 33.75
C THR A 22 45.25 8.91 34.00
N ALA A 23 45.90 9.92 33.39
CA ALA A 23 47.25 10.36 33.74
C ALA A 23 47.30 11.89 33.66
N CYS A 24 47.70 12.54 34.75
CA CYS A 24 48.00 13.98 34.81
C CYS A 24 49.29 14.29 34.05
N GLY A 25 49.34 15.44 33.37
CA GLY A 25 50.60 16.07 32.96
C GLY A 25 50.47 17.07 31.83
N ASP A 26 50.40 18.33 32.23
CA ASP A 26 50.76 19.59 31.55
C ASP A 26 49.92 20.13 30.37
N ASP A 27 49.65 21.43 30.51
CA ASP A 27 48.89 22.35 29.65
C ASP A 27 49.24 22.23 28.16
N ASP A 28 48.31 21.67 27.39
CA ASP A 28 48.05 22.07 26.01
C ASP A 28 46.53 22.26 25.90
N ASP A 29 46.11 23.46 25.46
CA ASP A 29 44.72 23.80 25.20
C ASP A 29 44.16 22.82 24.14
N LEU A 30 43.56 21.73 24.59
CA LEU A 30 42.78 20.82 23.76
C LEU A 30 41.54 21.58 23.31
N VAL A 31 41.62 22.17 22.13
CA VAL A 31 40.44 22.68 21.42
C VAL A 31 39.55 21.48 21.16
N ASN A 32 38.51 21.33 21.98
CA ASN A 32 37.44 20.38 21.74
C ASN A 32 36.71 20.84 20.48
N VAL A 33 37.12 20.33 19.32
CA VAL A 33 36.37 20.52 18.09
C VAL A 33 35.15 19.62 18.21
N GLU A 34 34.05 20.18 18.72
CA GLU A 34 32.74 19.53 18.58
C GLU A 34 32.53 19.24 17.09
N PRO A 35 32.09 18.02 16.73
CA PRO A 35 31.71 17.75 15.35
C PRO A 35 30.69 18.80 14.91
N PRO A 36 30.71 19.24 13.63
CA PRO A 36 29.76 20.23 13.16
C PRO A 36 28.35 19.73 13.46
N VAL A 37 27.56 20.52 14.19
CA VAL A 37 26.12 20.32 14.24
C VAL A 37 25.66 20.53 12.80
N GLU A 38 25.16 19.48 12.14
CA GLU A 38 24.45 19.67 10.88
C GLU A 38 23.23 20.54 11.20
N GLU A 39 23.25 21.80 10.76
CA GLU A 39 22.10 22.68 10.91
C GLU A 39 20.96 22.16 10.03
N THR A 40 19.82 21.90 10.66
CA THR A 40 18.55 21.61 9.99
C THR A 40 18.18 22.73 9.03
N GLN A 41 17.85 22.38 7.78
CA GLN A 41 17.41 23.34 6.76
C GLN A 41 15.92 23.15 6.44
N ASP A 42 15.26 24.24 6.06
CA ASP A 42 13.92 24.16 5.47
C ASP A 42 14.04 23.93 3.96
N VAL A 43 13.60 22.75 3.51
CA VAL A 43 13.62 22.34 2.10
C VAL A 43 12.19 22.30 1.57
N ILE A 44 11.86 23.24 0.68
CA ILE A 44 10.56 23.30 0.01
C ILE A 44 10.73 22.78 -1.42
N LEU A 45 10.02 21.70 -1.72
CA LEU A 45 9.92 21.13 -3.05
C LEU A 45 8.64 21.68 -3.71
N GLU A 46 8.80 22.31 -4.88
CA GLU A 46 7.71 22.94 -5.62
C GLU A 46 8.02 22.90 -7.12
N GLY A 47 7.03 22.60 -7.95
CA GLY A 47 7.20 22.56 -9.40
C GLY A 47 8.02 21.35 -9.87
N GLU A 48 9.11 21.57 -10.58
CA GLU A 48 9.90 20.50 -11.20
C GLU A 48 11.24 20.27 -10.51
N ILE A 49 11.55 19.02 -10.19
CA ILE A 49 12.88 18.54 -9.82
C ILE A 49 13.57 18.08 -11.10
N THR A 50 14.44 18.95 -11.63
CA THR A 50 15.09 18.80 -12.96
C THR A 50 16.54 18.30 -12.91
N SER A 51 17.04 18.03 -11.71
CA SER A 51 18.36 17.44 -11.48
C SER A 51 18.31 16.51 -10.27
N ASP A 52 19.19 15.51 -10.26
CA ASP A 52 19.29 14.57 -9.13
C ASP A 52 19.42 15.33 -7.79
N MET A 53 18.66 14.86 -6.81
CA MET A 53 18.51 15.50 -5.51
C MET A 53 18.44 14.44 -4.41
N THR A 54 18.91 14.79 -3.21
CA THR A 54 18.75 13.99 -2.00
C THR A 54 18.04 14.79 -0.92
N LEU A 55 16.95 14.25 -0.38
CA LEU A 55 16.32 14.77 0.84
C LEU A 55 16.97 14.12 2.05
N LYS A 56 17.39 14.95 3.00
CA LYS A 56 18.06 14.47 4.21
C LYS A 56 17.09 14.31 5.36
N ALA A 57 17.41 13.38 6.25
CA ALA A 57 16.62 13.16 7.46
C ALA A 57 16.75 14.30 8.49
N ALA A 58 17.82 15.10 8.41
CA ALA A 58 18.06 16.23 9.30
C ALA A 58 17.26 17.50 8.93
N ASP A 59 16.66 17.53 7.73
CA ASP A 59 16.01 18.70 7.15
C ASP A 59 14.48 18.68 7.35
N ASN A 60 13.88 19.87 7.36
CA ASN A 60 12.43 20.05 7.32
C ASN A 60 11.98 20.04 5.86
N ASN A 61 11.51 18.88 5.37
CA ASN A 61 11.10 18.72 3.97
C ASN A 61 9.58 18.97 3.80
N LEU A 62 9.20 19.84 2.87
CA LEU A 62 7.81 20.19 2.55
C LEU A 62 7.55 20.04 1.04
N LEU A 63 6.49 19.34 0.66
CA LEU A 63 5.94 19.28 -0.70
C LEU A 63 4.87 20.36 -0.84
N ARG A 64 5.05 21.30 -1.77
CA ARG A 64 4.09 22.35 -2.09
C ARG A 64 3.59 22.21 -3.52
N GLY A 65 2.27 22.13 -3.66
CA GLY A 65 1.61 21.87 -4.94
C GLY A 65 2.02 20.53 -5.55
N PHE A 66 1.88 20.41 -6.86
CA PHE A 66 2.35 19.25 -7.60
C PHE A 66 3.86 19.36 -7.85
N VAL A 67 4.61 18.43 -7.27
CA VAL A 67 6.06 18.31 -7.39
C VAL A 67 6.39 17.17 -8.34
N TYR A 68 7.10 17.46 -9.42
CA TYR A 68 7.39 16.51 -10.49
C TYR A 68 8.87 16.10 -10.49
N VAL A 69 9.16 14.82 -10.32
CA VAL A 69 10.47 14.24 -10.62
C VAL A 69 10.49 13.90 -12.11
N THR A 70 11.21 14.69 -12.90
CA THR A 70 11.13 14.63 -14.37
C THR A 70 11.92 13.46 -14.97
N ASP A 71 11.71 13.16 -16.25
CA ASP A 71 12.44 12.10 -16.99
C ASP A 71 13.96 12.21 -16.83
N GLY A 72 14.61 11.09 -16.52
CA GLY A 72 16.05 10.99 -16.32
C GLY A 72 16.56 11.48 -14.97
N VAL A 73 15.69 12.02 -14.10
CA VAL A 73 16.06 12.54 -12.77
C VAL A 73 15.77 11.52 -11.67
N THR A 74 16.66 11.44 -10.69
CA THR A 74 16.50 10.62 -9.48
C THR A 74 16.34 11.49 -8.24
N LEU A 75 15.21 11.37 -7.56
CA LEU A 75 15.03 11.85 -6.19
C LEU A 75 15.40 10.73 -5.21
N THR A 76 16.40 10.97 -4.38
CA THR A 76 16.79 10.05 -3.29
C THR A 76 16.31 10.60 -1.96
N ILE A 77 15.82 9.75 -1.08
CA ILE A 77 15.35 10.12 0.26
C ILE A 77 16.09 9.28 1.29
N GLU A 78 16.78 9.92 2.21
CA GLU A 78 17.52 9.22 3.26
C GLU A 78 16.57 8.47 4.23
N PRO A 79 16.97 7.31 4.78
CA PRO A 79 16.20 6.62 5.81
C PRO A 79 15.88 7.52 7.01
N GLY A 80 14.63 7.51 7.47
CA GLY A 80 14.17 8.34 8.59
C GLY A 80 13.75 9.75 8.20
N THR A 81 13.80 10.12 6.92
CA THR A 81 13.32 11.42 6.46
C THR A 81 11.81 11.55 6.64
N VAL A 82 11.38 12.70 7.17
CA VAL A 82 9.99 13.13 7.19
C VAL A 82 9.77 14.17 6.09
N ILE A 83 8.75 13.95 5.27
CA ILE A 83 8.29 14.83 4.21
C ILE A 83 6.84 15.20 4.50
N LYS A 84 6.56 16.50 4.61
CA LYS A 84 5.20 17.01 4.86
C LYS A 84 4.54 17.45 3.55
N GLY A 85 3.34 16.95 3.25
CA GLY A 85 2.50 17.45 2.18
C GLY A 85 1.71 18.68 2.65
N GLU A 86 1.86 19.81 1.96
CA GLU A 86 1.19 21.06 2.34
C GLU A 86 -0.30 21.01 2.00
N LYS A 87 -1.17 21.09 3.02
CA LYS A 87 -2.63 20.97 2.82
C LYS A 87 -3.25 22.06 1.98
N SER A 88 -2.77 23.29 2.10
CA SER A 88 -3.32 24.41 1.35
C SER A 88 -3.20 24.23 -0.17
N SER A 89 -2.08 23.67 -0.63
CA SER A 89 -1.76 23.46 -2.04
C SER A 89 -1.97 22.04 -2.53
N LYS A 90 -2.38 21.12 -1.65
CA LYS A 90 -2.58 19.70 -1.96
C LYS A 90 -1.25 19.12 -2.44
N GLY A 91 -0.20 19.35 -1.62
CA GLY A 91 1.15 18.89 -1.90
C GLY A 91 1.13 17.45 -2.40
N SER A 92 1.82 17.15 -3.49
CA SER A 92 1.84 15.81 -4.10
C SER A 92 3.22 15.55 -4.69
N LEU A 93 3.72 14.33 -4.57
CA LEU A 93 4.96 13.91 -5.22
C LEU A 93 4.63 13.01 -6.41
N ILE A 94 5.00 13.44 -7.61
CA ILE A 94 4.71 12.76 -8.87
C ILE A 94 6.03 12.42 -9.56
N VAL A 95 6.31 11.12 -9.68
CA VAL A 95 7.46 10.61 -10.40
C VAL A 95 7.04 10.35 -11.84
N GLU A 96 7.45 11.21 -12.76
CA GLU A 96 7.07 11.11 -14.17
C GLU A 96 7.79 9.95 -14.86
N ARG A 97 7.28 9.51 -16.02
CA ARG A 97 7.90 8.43 -16.81
C ARG A 97 9.39 8.67 -17.02
N GLY A 98 10.20 7.74 -16.52
CA GLY A 98 11.66 7.75 -16.64
C GLY A 98 12.38 8.55 -15.55
N GLY A 99 11.65 9.28 -14.71
CA GLY A 99 12.13 9.72 -13.40
C GLY A 99 12.18 8.54 -12.43
N LYS A 100 12.90 8.70 -11.32
CA LYS A 100 13.05 7.66 -10.28
C LYS A 100 12.92 8.24 -8.89
N LEU A 101 12.29 7.48 -8.01
CA LEU A 101 12.31 7.70 -6.57
C LEU A 101 13.09 6.59 -5.88
N ILE A 102 14.10 6.95 -5.09
CA ILE A 102 14.82 6.02 -4.21
C ILE A 102 14.46 6.40 -2.77
N ALA A 103 13.35 5.83 -2.29
CA ALA A 103 12.89 5.90 -0.92
C ALA A 103 13.09 4.53 -0.26
N GLU A 104 14.32 4.24 0.16
CA GLU A 104 14.71 2.98 0.78
C GLU A 104 14.97 3.20 2.28
N GLY A 105 13.88 3.28 3.05
CA GLY A 105 13.93 3.32 4.50
C GLY A 105 14.39 1.98 5.10
N THR A 106 14.37 1.92 6.43
CA THR A 106 14.64 0.69 7.18
C THR A 106 13.55 0.47 8.22
N ALA A 107 13.50 -0.73 8.82
CA ALA A 107 12.52 -1.00 9.85
C ALA A 107 12.64 -0.03 11.05
N GLU A 108 13.87 0.37 11.39
CA GLU A 108 14.17 1.29 12.49
C GLU A 108 14.08 2.77 12.10
N LYS A 109 14.20 3.07 10.81
CA LYS A 109 14.15 4.43 10.25
C LYS A 109 13.28 4.44 8.98
N PRO A 110 11.95 4.24 9.11
CA PRO A 110 11.06 4.34 7.98
C PRO A 110 11.06 5.78 7.44
N ILE A 111 10.87 5.93 6.14
CA ILE A 111 10.60 7.24 5.52
C ILE A 111 9.11 7.55 5.73
N VAL A 112 8.79 8.81 6.05
CA VAL A 112 7.43 9.23 6.35
C VAL A 112 7.00 10.36 5.43
N PHE A 113 5.96 10.13 4.64
CA PHE A 113 5.17 11.18 4.00
C PHE A 113 3.92 11.42 4.84
N THR A 114 3.68 12.64 5.30
CA THR A 114 2.57 12.95 6.22
C THR A 114 2.03 14.37 6.01
N SER A 115 0.97 14.72 6.72
CA SER A 115 0.33 16.04 6.68
C SER A 115 1.19 17.14 7.32
N ASP A 116 1.13 18.35 6.76
CA ASP A 116 1.70 19.56 7.38
C ASP A 116 0.89 20.09 8.57
N GLN A 117 -0.28 19.53 8.84
CA GLN A 117 -1.13 19.98 9.94
C GLN A 117 -0.54 19.61 11.32
N PRO A 118 -0.84 20.42 12.35
CA PRO A 118 -0.46 20.10 13.72
C PRO A 118 -0.96 18.72 14.14
N LYS A 119 -0.21 18.08 15.04
CA LYS A 119 -0.64 16.88 15.75
C LYS A 119 -2.07 17.05 16.29
N ALA A 120 -2.86 15.98 16.21
CA ALA A 120 -4.28 15.93 16.54
C ALA A 120 -5.22 16.74 15.62
N SER A 121 -4.69 17.47 14.64
CA SER A 121 -5.47 18.20 13.62
C SER A 121 -5.31 17.63 12.22
N ARG A 122 -4.59 16.50 12.07
CA ARG A 122 -4.45 15.80 10.79
C ARG A 122 -5.71 15.00 10.51
N THR A 123 -6.13 15.00 9.25
CA THR A 123 -7.32 14.25 8.82
C THR A 123 -7.13 13.68 7.42
N TYR A 124 -8.06 12.84 7.04
CA TYR A 124 -8.17 12.24 5.72
C TYR A 124 -8.04 13.29 4.61
N GLY A 125 -7.17 13.00 3.64
CA GLY A 125 -6.91 13.87 2.51
C GLY A 125 -6.41 15.25 2.87
N ASP A 126 -5.47 15.32 3.79
CA ASP A 126 -4.74 16.55 4.03
C ASP A 126 -3.83 16.91 2.84
N TRP A 127 -3.30 15.94 2.11
CA TRP A 127 -2.42 16.18 0.95
C TRP A 127 -2.65 15.13 -0.14
N GLY A 128 -2.02 15.30 -1.30
CA GLY A 128 -2.41 14.58 -2.51
C GLY A 128 -1.84 13.17 -2.69
N GLY A 129 -0.75 12.81 -2.01
CA GLY A 129 -0.18 11.46 -2.07
C GLY A 129 1.04 11.30 -2.98
N LEU A 130 1.43 10.04 -3.18
CA LEU A 130 2.60 9.62 -3.96
C LEU A 130 2.15 8.94 -5.24
N ILE A 131 2.59 9.46 -6.39
CA ILE A 131 2.20 8.98 -7.71
C ILE A 131 3.44 8.54 -8.48
N LEU A 132 3.47 7.28 -8.91
CA LEU A 132 4.52 6.72 -9.76
C LEU A 132 3.97 6.49 -11.17
N CYS A 133 4.54 7.17 -12.17
CA CYS A 133 4.21 6.99 -13.58
C CYS A 133 5.31 6.17 -14.27
N GLY A 134 5.02 4.92 -14.62
CA GLY A 134 5.94 4.03 -15.34
C GLY A 134 5.66 3.91 -16.83
N LYS A 135 6.53 3.15 -17.49
CA LYS A 135 6.51 2.86 -18.95
C LYS A 135 5.98 1.46 -19.26
N SER A 136 5.40 0.75 -18.29
CA SER A 136 4.83 -0.58 -18.45
C SER A 136 3.51 -0.57 -19.21
N ILE A 137 3.11 -1.76 -19.67
CA ILE A 137 1.88 -1.99 -20.41
C ILE A 137 0.64 -1.57 -19.60
N VAL A 138 -0.32 -0.99 -20.30
CA VAL A 138 -1.68 -0.67 -19.84
C VAL A 138 -2.64 -1.07 -20.96
N ASN A 139 -3.91 -1.31 -20.63
CA ASN A 139 -4.90 -1.73 -21.62
C ASN A 139 -5.68 -0.56 -22.28
N ASN A 140 -5.33 0.68 -21.93
CA ASN A 140 -5.82 1.84 -22.65
C ASN A 140 -5.46 1.73 -24.14
N THR A 141 -6.41 2.02 -25.04
CA THR A 141 -6.22 1.84 -26.49
C THR A 141 -5.09 2.70 -27.09
N ALA A 142 -4.74 3.83 -26.47
CA ALA A 142 -3.58 4.63 -26.85
C ALA A 142 -2.24 4.02 -26.40
N GLY A 143 -2.27 3.03 -25.50
CA GLY A 143 -1.10 2.46 -24.83
C GLY A 143 -0.53 3.35 -23.72
N GLU A 144 -1.20 4.46 -23.41
CA GLU A 144 -0.88 5.40 -22.34
C GLU A 144 -2.14 6.15 -21.92
N ALA A 145 -2.11 6.76 -20.73
CA ALA A 145 -3.16 7.65 -20.24
C ALA A 145 -2.54 8.74 -19.35
N GLN A 146 -3.28 9.84 -19.16
CA GLN A 146 -2.92 10.86 -18.19
C GLN A 146 -3.40 10.43 -16.80
N ILE A 147 -2.60 10.67 -15.76
CA ILE A 147 -3.04 10.52 -14.38
C ILE A 147 -4.25 11.44 -14.14
N GLU A 148 -5.26 10.90 -13.48
CA GLU A 148 -6.45 11.65 -13.11
C GLU A 148 -6.20 12.59 -11.92
N GLY A 149 -7.21 13.39 -11.55
CA GLY A 149 -7.04 14.45 -10.55
C GLY A 149 -6.27 15.68 -11.05
N GLY A 150 -5.79 15.72 -12.30
CA GLY A 150 -5.21 16.93 -12.89
C GLY A 150 -3.69 17.12 -12.88
N PRO A 151 -2.83 16.26 -12.28
CA PRO A 151 -1.44 16.17 -12.68
C PRO A 151 -1.28 16.08 -14.20
N ARG A 152 -0.23 16.70 -14.74
CA ARG A 152 0.03 16.67 -16.19
C ARG A 152 0.58 15.33 -16.69
N SER A 153 0.97 14.46 -15.76
CA SER A 153 1.86 13.34 -16.03
C SER A 153 1.10 12.20 -16.71
N TYR A 154 1.76 11.62 -17.71
CA TYR A 154 1.27 10.44 -18.42
C TYR A 154 1.98 9.20 -17.93
N TYR A 155 1.24 8.09 -17.87
CA TYR A 155 1.75 6.75 -17.58
C TYR A 155 1.45 5.79 -18.73
N GLY A 156 2.09 4.63 -18.70
CA GLY A 156 1.92 3.58 -19.69
C GLY A 156 2.99 3.59 -20.78
N GLY A 157 3.08 2.48 -21.48
CA GLY A 157 4.06 2.22 -22.52
C GLY A 157 4.09 0.74 -22.89
N LYS A 158 5.29 0.22 -23.18
CA LYS A 158 5.49 -1.15 -23.70
C LYS A 158 6.56 -1.92 -22.93
N ASP A 159 7.08 -1.36 -21.84
CA ASP A 159 8.21 -1.93 -21.10
C ASP A 159 7.76 -2.52 -19.77
N PRO A 160 7.39 -3.81 -19.71
CA PRO A 160 7.00 -4.45 -18.45
C PRO A 160 8.16 -4.51 -17.44
N GLU A 161 9.41 -4.32 -17.86
CA GLU A 161 10.59 -4.33 -17.00
C GLU A 161 11.01 -2.92 -16.56
N ASP A 162 10.22 -1.89 -16.87
CA ASP A 162 10.46 -0.51 -16.44
C ASP A 162 10.69 -0.42 -14.93
N ASN A 163 11.51 0.55 -14.53
CA ASN A 163 11.95 0.73 -13.15
C ASN A 163 11.85 2.20 -12.73
N SER A 164 10.81 2.48 -11.94
CA SER A 164 10.50 3.79 -11.33
C SER A 164 11.23 4.00 -9.99
N GLY A 165 12.05 3.04 -9.54
CA GLY A 165 12.89 3.12 -8.35
C GLY A 165 12.50 2.16 -7.23
N ILE A 166 12.63 2.62 -5.99
CA ILE A 166 12.43 1.85 -4.75
C ILE A 166 11.53 2.64 -3.81
N VAL A 167 10.47 2.00 -3.35
CA VAL A 167 9.62 2.46 -2.24
C VAL A 167 9.60 1.35 -1.20
N LYS A 168 10.47 1.48 -0.19
CA LYS A 168 10.68 0.45 0.83
C LYS A 168 10.75 1.01 2.25
N TYR A 169 10.01 0.41 3.17
CA TYR A 169 9.84 0.93 4.55
C TYR A 169 9.37 2.39 4.54
N VAL A 170 8.23 2.62 3.89
CA VAL A 170 7.64 3.95 3.70
C VAL A 170 6.27 3.99 4.34
N ARG A 171 5.99 5.06 5.09
CA ARG A 171 4.65 5.40 5.56
C ARG A 171 4.12 6.59 4.77
N ILE A 172 2.90 6.47 4.28
CA ILE A 172 2.15 7.50 3.55
C ILE A 172 0.89 7.74 4.36
N GLU A 173 0.82 8.88 5.04
CA GLU A 173 -0.21 9.16 6.05
C GLU A 173 -1.03 10.37 5.64
N PHE A 174 -2.36 10.30 5.75
CA PHE A 174 -3.27 11.42 5.47
C PHE A 174 -3.25 11.93 4.01
N ALA A 175 -2.78 11.09 3.09
CA ALA A 175 -2.76 11.35 1.66
C ALA A 175 -4.16 11.21 1.03
N GLY A 176 -4.25 11.38 -0.28
CA GLY A 176 -5.43 11.16 -1.12
C GLY A 176 -6.45 12.30 -1.06
N TYR A 177 -6.83 12.88 -2.19
CA TYR A 177 -7.72 14.05 -2.21
C TYR A 177 -8.68 14.02 -3.41
N PRO A 178 -9.99 14.21 -3.18
CA PRO A 178 -10.95 14.32 -4.26
C PRO A 178 -10.91 15.72 -4.91
N LEU A 179 -10.18 15.85 -6.02
CA LEU A 179 -9.95 17.14 -6.67
C LEU A 179 -11.19 17.63 -7.45
N GLU A 180 -11.87 16.72 -8.13
CA GLU A 180 -13.21 16.91 -8.72
C GLU A 180 -14.02 15.62 -8.54
N PRO A 181 -15.36 15.61 -8.71
CA PRO A 181 -16.13 14.37 -8.63
C PRO A 181 -15.66 13.32 -9.66
N ASN A 182 -15.24 12.14 -9.19
CA ASN A 182 -14.65 11.05 -9.99
C ASN A 182 -13.31 11.45 -10.66
N LYS A 183 -12.54 12.32 -9.99
CA LYS A 183 -11.16 12.62 -10.35
C LYS A 183 -10.37 12.87 -9.09
N GLU A 184 -9.80 11.80 -8.59
CA GLU A 184 -9.17 11.80 -7.31
C GLU A 184 -7.68 11.46 -7.45
N ILE A 185 -6.92 11.74 -6.40
CA ILE A 185 -5.55 11.26 -6.25
C ILE A 185 -5.50 10.49 -4.95
N ASN A 186 -4.67 9.44 -4.90
CA ASN A 186 -4.79 8.37 -3.92
C ASN A 186 -3.58 8.35 -2.97
N GLY A 187 -3.51 7.33 -2.11
CA GLY A 187 -2.38 7.19 -1.19
C GLY A 187 -1.07 6.90 -1.92
N LEU A 188 -0.99 5.68 -2.48
CA LEU A 188 0.03 5.30 -3.44
C LEU A 188 -0.61 4.92 -4.77
N THR A 189 -0.47 5.80 -5.76
CA THR A 189 -0.92 5.57 -7.13
C THR A 189 0.22 4.99 -7.98
N CYS A 190 -0.04 3.87 -8.63
CA CYS A 190 0.89 3.21 -9.55
C CYS A 190 0.34 3.18 -10.96
N GLY A 191 0.63 4.23 -11.75
CA GLY A 191 0.28 4.26 -13.17
C GLY A 191 1.31 3.54 -14.02
N GLY A 192 0.96 2.40 -14.63
CA GLY A 192 1.81 1.70 -15.59
C GLY A 192 3.21 1.39 -15.08
N VAL A 193 3.37 1.07 -13.78
CA VAL A 193 4.67 0.80 -13.16
C VAL A 193 5.17 -0.60 -13.54
N GLY A 194 6.43 -0.71 -13.97
CA GLY A 194 7.05 -1.98 -14.37
C GLY A 194 7.56 -2.82 -13.20
N ARG A 195 7.82 -4.11 -13.47
CA ARG A 195 8.29 -5.08 -12.47
C ARG A 195 9.75 -4.91 -12.06
N GLY A 196 10.48 -3.99 -12.70
CA GLY A 196 11.81 -3.57 -12.28
C GLY A 196 11.77 -2.69 -11.03
N THR A 197 10.62 -2.08 -10.70
CA THR A 197 10.40 -1.26 -9.51
C THR A 197 10.24 -2.13 -8.26
N THR A 198 10.77 -1.68 -7.12
CA THR A 198 10.57 -2.34 -5.80
C THR A 198 9.54 -1.58 -4.98
N ILE A 199 8.47 -2.25 -4.56
CA ILE A 199 7.47 -1.73 -3.60
C ILE A 199 7.32 -2.76 -2.48
N GLU A 200 7.90 -2.49 -1.31
CA GLU A 200 7.87 -3.43 -0.19
C GLU A 200 7.75 -2.71 1.15
N TYR A 201 7.02 -3.24 2.13
CA TYR A 201 6.89 -2.60 3.45
C TYR A 201 6.39 -1.14 3.32
N VAL A 202 5.22 -0.99 2.71
CA VAL A 202 4.57 0.31 2.54
C VAL A 202 3.27 0.32 3.33
N GLN A 203 3.11 1.34 4.16
CA GLN A 203 1.87 1.58 4.88
C GLN A 203 1.23 2.85 4.33
N VAL A 204 -0.01 2.75 3.87
CA VAL A 204 -0.86 3.90 3.59
C VAL A 204 -1.90 3.98 4.71
N SER A 205 -2.09 5.15 5.31
CA SER A 205 -3.05 5.32 6.39
C SER A 205 -3.83 6.62 6.32
N PHE A 206 -5.10 6.57 6.75
CA PHE A 206 -5.99 7.73 6.74
C PHE A 206 -6.05 8.39 5.35
N CYS A 207 -6.01 7.59 4.29
CA CYS A 207 -6.10 8.09 2.93
C CYS A 207 -7.50 8.66 2.69
N GLY A 208 -7.63 9.86 2.13
CA GLY A 208 -8.90 10.50 1.78
C GLY A 208 -9.61 9.87 0.59
N ASP A 209 -9.04 8.81 0.03
CA ASP A 209 -9.55 8.01 -1.08
C ASP A 209 -8.94 6.60 -1.01
N ASP A 210 -8.67 5.96 -2.15
CA ASP A 210 -8.03 4.66 -2.24
C ASP A 210 -6.65 4.64 -1.60
N SER A 211 -6.39 3.60 -0.82
CA SER A 211 -5.08 3.47 -0.16
C SER A 211 -3.99 3.11 -1.16
N PHE A 212 -4.24 2.11 -2.00
CA PHE A 212 -3.36 1.72 -3.10
C PHE A 212 -4.19 1.52 -4.35
N GLU A 213 -3.70 2.08 -5.45
CA GLU A 213 -4.37 1.97 -6.73
C GLU A 213 -3.37 1.70 -7.84
N TRP A 214 -3.67 0.70 -8.67
CA TRP A 214 -2.85 0.32 -9.81
C TRP A 214 -3.59 0.53 -11.12
N PHE A 215 -3.24 1.62 -11.80
CA PHE A 215 -3.64 1.87 -13.18
C PHE A 215 -2.74 1.11 -14.17
N GLY A 216 -3.06 -0.16 -14.41
CA GLY A 216 -2.26 -1.04 -15.25
C GLY A 216 -0.85 -1.31 -14.70
N GLY A 217 0.06 -1.78 -15.56
CA GLY A 217 1.43 -2.09 -15.16
C GLY A 217 1.63 -3.54 -14.71
N THR A 218 2.87 -3.84 -14.28
CA THR A 218 3.29 -5.20 -13.92
C THR A 218 4.11 -5.27 -12.63
N VAL A 219 4.20 -4.15 -11.89
CA VAL A 219 4.92 -4.08 -10.61
C VAL A 219 4.43 -5.16 -9.64
N ASN A 220 5.38 -5.83 -8.99
CA ASN A 220 5.06 -6.74 -7.90
C ASN A 220 5.29 -6.03 -6.57
N ALA A 221 4.54 -6.38 -5.54
CA ALA A 221 4.66 -5.75 -4.23
C ALA A 221 4.44 -6.72 -3.07
N LYS A 222 5.11 -6.50 -1.94
CA LYS A 222 4.91 -7.31 -0.73
C LYS A 222 4.88 -6.48 0.54
N HIS A 223 4.22 -7.00 1.58
CA HIS A 223 4.15 -6.34 2.88
C HIS A 223 3.51 -4.95 2.78
N LEU A 224 2.27 -4.90 2.30
CA LEU A 224 1.51 -3.65 2.19
C LEU A 224 0.47 -3.55 3.29
N ILE A 225 0.26 -2.35 3.81
CA ILE A 225 -0.75 -2.07 4.83
C ILE A 225 -1.61 -0.90 4.38
N ALA A 226 -2.89 -1.15 4.10
CA ALA A 226 -3.92 -0.13 4.01
C ALA A 226 -4.60 0.00 5.37
N TYR A 227 -4.46 1.14 6.03
CA TYR A 227 -4.97 1.34 7.38
C TYR A 227 -5.91 2.53 7.45
N LYS A 228 -7.20 2.24 7.59
CA LYS A 228 -8.25 3.24 7.70
C LYS A 228 -8.24 4.18 6.49
N GLY A 229 -8.37 3.64 5.28
CA GLY A 229 -8.66 4.44 4.08
C GLY A 229 -10.11 4.89 4.07
N TRP A 230 -10.40 5.95 3.33
CA TRP A 230 -11.75 6.46 3.15
C TRP A 230 -12.51 5.62 2.14
N ASP A 231 -11.90 5.38 0.97
CA ASP A 231 -12.43 4.48 -0.05
C ASP A 231 -11.65 3.17 -0.12
N ASP A 232 -11.34 2.59 -1.27
CA ASP A 232 -10.93 1.18 -1.37
C ASP A 232 -9.54 0.92 -0.77
N GLU A 233 -9.34 -0.27 -0.17
CA GLU A 233 -8.01 -0.62 0.34
C GLU A 233 -7.03 -0.93 -0.81
N PHE A 234 -7.50 -1.66 -1.83
CA PHE A 234 -6.71 -2.07 -2.99
C PHE A 234 -7.57 -2.00 -4.26
N ASP A 235 -7.41 -0.94 -5.06
CA ASP A 235 -8.04 -0.81 -6.37
C ASP A 235 -7.08 -1.26 -7.49
N THR A 236 -7.61 -2.00 -8.46
CA THR A 236 -6.85 -2.45 -9.63
C THR A 236 -7.66 -2.31 -10.91
N ASP A 237 -7.07 -1.65 -11.90
CA ASP A 237 -7.68 -1.52 -13.21
C ASP A 237 -6.65 -1.41 -14.36
N TYR A 238 -7.11 -0.95 -15.52
CA TYR A 238 -6.36 -0.72 -16.75
C TYR A 238 -5.35 -1.81 -17.15
N GLY A 239 -5.68 -3.06 -16.86
CA GLY A 239 -4.89 -4.20 -17.27
C GLY A 239 -3.73 -4.50 -16.34
N PHE A 240 -3.83 -4.21 -15.04
CA PHE A 240 -2.77 -4.52 -14.08
C PHE A 240 -2.52 -6.04 -13.98
N GLN A 241 -1.25 -6.44 -13.97
CA GLN A 241 -0.82 -7.85 -13.98
C GLN A 241 0.26 -8.17 -12.93
N GLY A 242 0.33 -7.37 -11.87
CA GLY A 242 1.30 -7.56 -10.78
C GLY A 242 1.00 -8.79 -9.91
N LYS A 243 2.02 -9.22 -9.16
CA LYS A 243 1.92 -10.23 -8.10
C LYS A 243 2.09 -9.55 -6.75
N LEU A 244 1.23 -9.90 -5.79
CA LEU A 244 1.19 -9.26 -4.48
C LEU A 244 1.11 -10.30 -3.37
N GLN A 245 1.92 -10.15 -2.31
CA GLN A 245 1.91 -11.08 -1.18
C GLN A 245 2.14 -10.44 0.20
N PHE A 246 1.41 -10.91 1.22
CA PHE A 246 1.41 -10.37 2.59
C PHE A 246 0.86 -8.95 2.65
N LEU A 247 -0.47 -8.83 2.57
CA LEU A 247 -1.16 -7.54 2.56
C LEU A 247 -2.19 -7.48 3.68
N LEU A 248 -2.19 -6.40 4.45
CA LEU A 248 -3.19 -6.11 5.47
C LEU A 248 -4.03 -4.92 5.02
N GLY A 249 -5.34 -5.06 5.05
CA GLY A 249 -6.29 -3.95 4.98
C GLY A 249 -7.12 -3.89 6.25
N VAL A 250 -7.27 -2.71 6.84
CA VAL A 250 -8.11 -2.50 8.01
C VAL A 250 -9.00 -1.29 7.78
N ARG A 251 -10.30 -1.52 7.66
CA ARG A 251 -11.28 -0.47 7.41
C ARG A 251 -11.52 0.39 8.66
N ASP A 252 -11.68 1.70 8.47
CA ASP A 252 -12.26 2.53 9.53
C ASP A 252 -13.79 2.26 9.60
N PRO A 253 -14.33 1.74 10.72
CA PRO A 253 -15.77 1.52 10.84
C PRO A 253 -16.60 2.82 10.85
N LYS A 254 -15.95 3.99 10.88
CA LYS A 254 -16.58 5.31 10.97
C LYS A 254 -16.39 6.17 9.73
N HIS A 255 -15.84 5.65 8.65
CA HIS A 255 -15.66 6.40 7.40
C HIS A 255 -15.91 5.47 6.22
N ALA A 256 -16.79 5.89 5.32
CA ALA A 256 -17.11 5.19 4.09
C ALA A 256 -17.40 6.23 3.01
N ASP A 257 -17.06 5.90 1.76
CA ASP A 257 -17.32 6.76 0.62
C ASP A 257 -18.76 6.61 0.08
N THR A 258 -19.18 7.63 -0.64
CA THR A 258 -20.41 7.70 -1.43
C THR A 258 -20.42 6.74 -2.64
N SER A 259 -19.26 6.46 -3.25
CA SER A 259 -19.02 5.47 -4.31
C SER A 259 -19.28 4.03 -3.81
N LYS A 260 -19.12 3.86 -2.50
CA LYS A 260 -19.12 2.66 -1.67
C LYS A 260 -17.73 2.05 -1.53
N SER A 261 -17.36 1.76 -0.29
CA SER A 261 -16.01 1.31 0.00
C SER A 261 -15.88 -0.19 0.20
N ASN A 262 -14.81 -0.73 -0.36
CA ASN A 262 -14.49 -2.13 -0.54
C ASN A 262 -13.07 -2.45 -0.11
N GLY A 263 -12.86 -3.72 0.22
CA GLY A 263 -11.54 -4.29 0.43
C GLY A 263 -10.71 -4.35 -0.84
N PHE A 264 -11.34 -4.84 -1.89
CA PHE A 264 -10.86 -4.82 -3.26
C PHE A 264 -11.96 -4.25 -4.14
N GLU A 265 -11.63 -3.25 -4.95
CA GLU A 265 -12.33 -2.95 -6.20
C GLU A 265 -11.42 -3.36 -7.36
N SER A 266 -11.97 -4.06 -8.34
CA SER A 266 -11.17 -4.51 -9.48
C SER A 266 -11.96 -4.50 -10.77
N ASP A 267 -11.46 -3.68 -11.71
CA ASP A 267 -11.98 -3.43 -13.03
C ASP A 267 -11.02 -3.90 -14.11
N ASN A 268 -11.51 -4.24 -15.30
CA ASN A 268 -10.62 -4.23 -16.47
C ASN A 268 -10.34 -2.81 -16.94
N ASP A 269 -11.43 -2.04 -17.06
CA ASP A 269 -11.50 -0.64 -17.40
C ASP A 269 -12.94 -0.16 -17.11
N ALA A 270 -13.18 1.15 -17.19
CA ALA A 270 -14.49 1.75 -16.90
C ALA A 270 -15.66 1.19 -17.73
N ASP A 271 -15.40 0.68 -18.94
CA ASP A 271 -16.42 0.11 -19.83
C ASP A 271 -16.58 -1.40 -19.67
N GLY A 272 -15.72 -2.05 -18.89
CA GLY A 272 -15.62 -3.51 -18.80
C GLY A 272 -15.31 -4.16 -20.14
N SER A 273 -14.43 -3.52 -20.93
CA SER A 273 -14.10 -3.94 -22.28
C SER A 273 -13.29 -5.24 -22.32
N ASN A 274 -13.01 -5.75 -23.54
CA ASN A 274 -12.08 -6.87 -23.76
C ASN A 274 -10.66 -6.40 -24.12
N ASN A 275 -10.31 -5.16 -23.82
CA ASN A 275 -8.97 -4.63 -24.09
C ASN A 275 -7.91 -5.44 -23.34
N THR A 276 -6.80 -5.72 -24.02
CA THR A 276 -5.69 -6.48 -23.47
C THR A 276 -4.48 -5.57 -23.17
N PRO A 277 -3.70 -5.83 -22.11
CA PRO A 277 -3.87 -6.93 -21.15
C PRO A 277 -5.16 -6.83 -20.32
N LEU A 278 -5.77 -7.96 -19.97
CA LEU A 278 -6.86 -7.93 -18.98
C LEU A 278 -6.28 -7.68 -17.59
N THR A 279 -7.01 -6.96 -16.73
CA THR A 279 -6.65 -6.84 -15.30
C THR A 279 -6.66 -8.23 -14.69
N THR A 280 -5.48 -8.78 -14.42
CA THR A 280 -5.27 -10.16 -13.94
C THR A 280 -4.17 -10.18 -12.86
N PRO A 281 -4.24 -9.34 -11.82
CA PRO A 281 -3.25 -9.38 -10.76
C PRO A 281 -3.44 -10.62 -9.88
N VAL A 282 -2.35 -11.12 -9.31
CA VAL A 282 -2.35 -12.29 -8.43
C VAL A 282 -1.98 -11.89 -7.01
N PHE A 283 -2.96 -11.93 -6.12
CA PHE A 283 -2.81 -11.68 -4.69
C PHE A 283 -2.75 -13.00 -3.92
N SER A 284 -1.81 -13.10 -2.97
CA SER A 284 -1.80 -14.19 -2.00
C SER A 284 -1.50 -13.70 -0.58
N ASN A 285 -1.98 -14.42 0.44
CA ASN A 285 -1.73 -14.07 1.84
C ASN A 285 -2.21 -12.65 2.20
N VAL A 286 -3.47 -12.36 1.87
CA VAL A 286 -4.12 -11.08 2.21
C VAL A 286 -5.00 -11.27 3.44
N THR A 287 -4.96 -10.33 4.39
CA THR A 287 -5.93 -10.22 5.48
C THR A 287 -6.66 -8.90 5.37
N LEU A 288 -7.97 -8.93 5.11
CA LEU A 288 -8.82 -7.73 5.14
C LEU A 288 -9.77 -7.76 6.34
N ILE A 289 -9.77 -6.67 7.11
CA ILE A 289 -10.58 -6.49 8.30
C ILE A 289 -11.57 -5.37 8.03
N GLY A 290 -12.83 -5.74 7.90
CA GLY A 290 -13.92 -4.86 7.55
C GLY A 290 -14.52 -4.11 8.75
N PRO A 291 -15.49 -3.21 8.47
CA PRO A 291 -16.06 -2.27 9.44
C PRO A 291 -16.91 -2.94 10.54
N PHE A 292 -17.32 -4.19 10.36
CA PHE A 292 -18.12 -4.96 11.32
C PHE A 292 -17.28 -5.98 12.10
N TYR A 293 -15.95 -5.87 12.04
CA TYR A 293 -15.05 -6.66 12.85
C TYR A 293 -15.40 -6.56 14.35
N GLY A 294 -15.32 -7.69 15.07
CA GLY A 294 -15.74 -7.81 16.48
C GLY A 294 -17.26 -7.87 16.73
N GLU A 295 -18.09 -7.30 15.84
CA GLU A 295 -19.54 -7.14 16.07
C GLU A 295 -20.40 -7.28 14.80
N SER A 296 -20.32 -8.41 14.09
CA SER A 296 -21.20 -8.64 12.92
C SER A 296 -22.59 -9.17 13.28
N ALA A 297 -22.71 -9.86 14.41
CA ALA A 297 -23.97 -10.45 14.87
C ALA A 297 -25.00 -9.35 15.19
N GLY A 298 -26.13 -9.34 14.48
CA GLY A 298 -27.21 -8.39 14.69
C GLY A 298 -27.12 -7.09 13.89
N LYS A 299 -26.09 -6.92 13.05
CA LYS A 299 -26.06 -5.84 12.05
C LYS A 299 -27.22 -5.98 11.06
N THR A 300 -27.62 -4.85 10.51
CA THR A 300 -28.70 -4.69 9.53
C THR A 300 -28.20 -3.94 8.30
N GLU A 301 -28.99 -3.90 7.23
CA GLU A 301 -28.64 -3.14 6.02
C GLU A 301 -28.43 -1.65 6.32
N ASN A 302 -29.13 -1.11 7.33
CA ASN A 302 -28.97 0.28 7.75
C ASN A 302 -27.58 0.56 8.36
N ASP A 303 -26.90 -0.45 8.90
CA ASP A 303 -25.54 -0.31 9.45
C ASP A 303 -24.46 -0.27 8.37
N ILE A 304 -24.82 -0.59 7.12
CA ILE A 304 -23.94 -0.39 5.96
C ILE A 304 -23.82 1.10 5.66
N PHE A 305 -24.93 1.83 5.74
CA PHE A 305 -24.96 3.26 5.49
C PHE A 305 -24.33 4.00 6.67
N TYR A 306 -23.33 4.80 6.38
CA TYR A 306 -22.69 5.65 7.36
C TYR A 306 -22.97 7.12 7.05
N VAL A 307 -23.29 7.90 8.07
CA VAL A 307 -23.35 9.37 7.93
C VAL A 307 -22.05 9.91 8.49
N THR A 308 -21.10 10.18 7.59
CA THR A 308 -19.85 10.81 7.96
C THR A 308 -20.12 12.23 8.45
N GLU A 309 -19.67 12.55 9.67
CA GLU A 309 -19.83 13.90 10.25
C GLU A 309 -18.90 14.94 9.58
N ASP A 310 -18.08 14.55 8.60
CA ASP A 310 -17.05 15.41 8.03
C ASP A 310 -17.57 16.35 6.92
N ALA A 311 -18.16 17.45 7.36
CA ALA A 311 -18.57 18.55 6.49
C ALA A 311 -17.39 19.28 5.82
N ALA A 312 -16.14 19.12 6.28
CA ALA A 312 -14.99 19.88 5.77
C ALA A 312 -14.50 19.39 4.40
N ASN A 313 -14.71 18.09 4.10
CA ASN A 313 -14.40 17.46 2.81
C ASN A 313 -15.65 17.20 1.95
N GLY A 314 -16.80 17.77 2.31
CA GLY A 314 -18.04 17.67 1.51
C GLY A 314 -18.77 16.33 1.60
N ALA A 315 -18.47 15.49 2.60
CA ALA A 315 -19.05 14.16 2.74
C ALA A 315 -20.58 14.20 2.90
N LYS A 316 -21.28 13.41 2.09
CA LYS A 316 -22.75 13.21 2.14
C LYS A 316 -23.08 11.82 2.66
N GLY A 317 -22.51 11.42 3.80
CA GLY A 317 -22.54 10.01 4.18
C GLY A 317 -21.91 9.12 3.11
N GLY A 318 -21.94 7.81 3.33
CA GLY A 318 -21.36 6.81 2.45
C GLY A 318 -21.87 5.42 2.83
N SER A 319 -21.33 4.40 2.20
CA SER A 319 -21.70 3.03 2.54
C SER A 319 -20.55 2.07 2.32
N PHE A 320 -20.40 1.12 3.23
CA PHE A 320 -19.52 -0.02 2.97
C PHE A 320 -20.15 -0.97 1.94
N GLN A 321 -19.35 -1.80 1.28
CA GLN A 321 -19.89 -2.77 0.34
C GLN A 321 -19.29 -4.15 0.55
N ALA A 322 -18.15 -4.48 -0.07
CA ALA A 322 -17.66 -5.85 -0.08
C ALA A 322 -16.17 -5.95 0.27
N ALA A 323 -15.78 -7.08 0.85
CA ALA A 323 -14.36 -7.42 0.98
C ALA A 323 -13.70 -7.60 -0.40
N MET A 324 -14.46 -8.09 -1.38
CA MET A 324 -14.06 -8.18 -2.77
C MET A 324 -15.23 -7.82 -3.69
N HIS A 325 -15.11 -6.71 -4.41
CA HIS A 325 -15.96 -6.34 -5.53
C HIS A 325 -15.18 -6.51 -6.84
N ILE A 326 -15.41 -7.62 -7.53
CA ILE A 326 -14.75 -7.94 -8.80
C ILE A 326 -15.73 -7.66 -9.91
N ARG A 327 -15.41 -6.72 -10.80
CA ARG A 327 -16.37 -6.22 -11.77
C ARG A 327 -15.73 -5.89 -13.11
N ARG A 328 -16.58 -5.46 -14.06
CA ARG A 328 -16.18 -4.92 -15.38
C ARG A 328 -15.06 -5.70 -16.06
N ASN A 329 -15.28 -7.00 -16.26
CA ASN A 329 -14.37 -7.91 -16.97
C ASN A 329 -12.97 -8.06 -16.33
N SER A 330 -12.80 -7.72 -15.05
CA SER A 330 -11.58 -8.04 -14.30
C SER A 330 -11.44 -9.55 -14.08
N SER A 331 -10.20 -10.03 -14.16
CA SER A 331 -9.76 -11.38 -13.83
C SER A 331 -8.93 -11.38 -12.53
N LEU A 332 -9.34 -10.62 -11.50
CA LEU A 332 -8.67 -10.63 -10.19
C LEU A 332 -8.47 -12.06 -9.66
N ASN A 333 -7.25 -12.37 -9.22
CA ASN A 333 -6.87 -13.67 -8.68
C ASN A 333 -6.45 -13.52 -7.20
N VAL A 334 -7.16 -14.17 -6.29
CA VAL A 334 -6.94 -14.11 -4.83
C VAL A 334 -6.79 -15.52 -4.26
N TYR A 335 -5.67 -15.77 -3.58
CA TYR A 335 -5.33 -17.08 -3.02
C TYR A 335 -4.90 -17.01 -1.56
N ASN A 336 -5.20 -18.04 -0.76
CA ASN A 336 -4.64 -18.19 0.59
C ASN A 336 -4.88 -16.95 1.48
N SER A 337 -6.09 -16.39 1.45
CA SER A 337 -6.40 -15.10 2.06
C SER A 337 -7.55 -15.19 3.07
N ILE A 338 -7.66 -14.17 3.92
CA ILE A 338 -8.61 -14.07 5.02
C ILE A 338 -9.35 -12.73 4.88
N PHE A 339 -10.66 -12.78 5.00
CA PHE A 339 -11.51 -11.61 5.03
C PHE A 339 -12.44 -11.73 6.23
N VAL A 340 -12.52 -10.69 7.05
CA VAL A 340 -13.35 -10.70 8.26
C VAL A 340 -14.18 -9.45 8.39
N GLY A 341 -15.39 -9.54 8.94
CA GLY A 341 -16.14 -8.34 9.35
C GLY A 341 -16.60 -7.40 8.24
N TRP A 342 -16.77 -7.86 7.00
CA TRP A 342 -17.32 -7.05 5.90
C TRP A 342 -18.84 -7.18 5.78
N PRO A 343 -19.55 -6.18 5.21
CA PRO A 343 -20.96 -6.34 4.91
C PRO A 343 -21.21 -7.52 3.94
N TYR A 344 -20.42 -7.59 2.87
CA TYR A 344 -20.40 -8.72 1.95
C TYR A 344 -18.98 -9.27 1.81
N GLY A 345 -18.80 -10.59 1.79
CA GLY A 345 -17.49 -11.19 1.52
C GLY A 345 -17.11 -11.12 0.04
N LEU A 346 -18.03 -11.46 -0.86
CA LEU A 346 -17.80 -11.45 -2.31
C LEU A 346 -18.98 -10.83 -3.06
N TYR A 347 -18.64 -10.00 -4.05
CA TYR A 347 -19.55 -9.51 -5.07
C TYR A 347 -18.93 -9.59 -6.47
N LEU A 348 -19.44 -10.50 -7.29
CA LEU A 348 -19.05 -10.67 -8.69
C LEU A 348 -20.02 -9.94 -9.61
N GLN A 349 -19.62 -8.77 -10.12
CA GLN A 349 -20.46 -7.93 -10.97
C GLN A 349 -19.89 -7.84 -12.40
N ASN A 350 -20.21 -8.85 -13.22
CA ASN A 350 -19.61 -9.01 -14.55
C ASN A 350 -18.08 -9.21 -14.51
N ALA A 351 -17.59 -9.94 -13.51
CA ALA A 351 -16.21 -10.43 -13.48
C ALA A 351 -15.92 -11.31 -14.70
N ASN A 352 -14.69 -11.32 -15.17
CA ASN A 352 -14.24 -12.23 -16.22
C ASN A 352 -14.18 -13.67 -15.69
N VAL A 353 -14.32 -14.65 -16.58
CA VAL A 353 -14.17 -16.08 -16.25
C VAL A 353 -12.79 -16.44 -15.68
N GLY A 354 -11.77 -15.62 -15.94
CA GLY A 354 -10.42 -15.76 -15.40
C GLY A 354 -10.25 -15.30 -13.95
N ALA A 355 -11.28 -14.73 -13.31
CA ALA A 355 -11.23 -14.38 -11.90
C ALA A 355 -11.16 -15.65 -11.02
N VAL A 356 -10.29 -15.63 -10.02
CA VAL A 356 -10.06 -16.77 -9.10
C VAL A 356 -10.15 -16.30 -7.65
N VAL A 357 -11.03 -16.93 -6.85
CA VAL A 357 -11.05 -16.80 -5.38
C VAL A 357 -10.92 -18.20 -4.79
N LYS A 358 -9.71 -18.55 -4.33
CA LYS A 358 -9.36 -19.93 -3.96
C LYS A 358 -8.59 -20.01 -2.64
N ASN A 359 -8.94 -20.99 -1.83
CA ASN A 359 -8.36 -21.25 -0.52
C ASN A 359 -8.46 -20.03 0.41
N VAL A 360 -9.62 -19.37 0.35
CA VAL A 360 -9.94 -18.15 1.09
C VAL A 360 -10.86 -18.44 2.28
N ILE A 361 -10.71 -17.67 3.35
CA ILE A 361 -11.58 -17.71 4.54
C ILE A 361 -12.42 -16.43 4.60
N PHE A 362 -13.74 -16.58 4.77
CA PHE A 362 -14.63 -15.52 5.26
C PHE A 362 -15.00 -15.77 6.72
N ALA A 363 -14.90 -14.76 7.59
CA ALA A 363 -15.28 -14.92 8.99
C ALA A 363 -16.06 -13.71 9.50
N GLY A 364 -17.23 -13.94 10.12
CA GLY A 364 -18.01 -12.87 10.72
C GLY A 364 -18.41 -11.78 9.73
N MET A 365 -18.74 -12.14 8.48
CA MET A 365 -19.40 -11.21 7.57
C MET A 365 -20.82 -10.90 8.07
N TRP A 366 -21.41 -9.78 7.64
CA TRP A 366 -22.86 -9.58 7.80
C TRP A 366 -23.61 -10.59 6.91
N GLU A 367 -23.26 -10.59 5.62
CA GLU A 367 -23.62 -11.63 4.67
C GLU A 367 -22.35 -12.09 3.94
N ASN A 368 -22.20 -13.39 3.69
CA ASN A 368 -20.99 -13.86 2.99
C ASN A 368 -20.97 -13.41 1.52
N PHE A 369 -22.12 -13.23 0.89
CA PHE A 369 -22.24 -13.02 -0.56
C PHE A 369 -23.29 -11.96 -0.87
N LYS A 370 -22.99 -11.07 -1.83
CA LYS A 370 -23.93 -10.03 -2.25
C LYS A 370 -25.13 -10.58 -3.03
N ASP A 371 -24.91 -11.67 -3.76
CA ASP A 371 -25.88 -12.31 -4.64
C ASP A 371 -25.62 -13.82 -4.82
N GLU A 372 -26.56 -14.50 -5.48
CA GLU A 372 -26.51 -15.94 -5.74
C GLU A 372 -25.36 -16.33 -6.67
N THR A 373 -24.98 -15.47 -7.61
CA THR A 373 -23.83 -15.70 -8.52
C THR A 373 -22.53 -15.82 -7.71
N SER A 374 -22.31 -14.87 -6.81
CA SER A 374 -21.14 -14.82 -5.92
C SER A 374 -21.12 -16.03 -4.98
N GLN A 375 -22.27 -16.40 -4.42
CA GLN A 375 -22.40 -17.60 -3.59
C GLN A 375 -22.06 -18.88 -4.34
N ASN A 376 -22.70 -19.11 -5.50
CA ASN A 376 -22.51 -20.32 -6.29
C ASN A 376 -21.06 -20.47 -6.74
N TYR A 377 -20.42 -19.36 -7.12
CA TYR A 377 -19.00 -19.36 -7.47
C TYR A 377 -18.14 -19.76 -6.27
N PHE A 378 -18.26 -19.06 -5.13
CA PHE A 378 -17.42 -19.29 -3.95
C PHE A 378 -17.52 -20.72 -3.40
N GLN A 379 -18.70 -21.34 -3.55
CA GLN A 379 -19.01 -22.70 -3.09
C GLN A 379 -18.66 -23.80 -4.13
N THR A 380 -18.05 -23.44 -5.26
CA THR A 380 -17.58 -24.41 -6.25
C THR A 380 -16.59 -25.38 -5.60
N ALA A 381 -16.73 -26.67 -5.92
CA ALA A 381 -15.80 -27.70 -5.47
C ALA A 381 -14.35 -27.36 -5.87
N ASP A 382 -13.38 -27.85 -5.10
CA ASP A 382 -11.94 -27.66 -5.32
C ASP A 382 -11.40 -26.23 -5.12
N LEU A 383 -12.26 -25.22 -4.93
CA LEU A 383 -11.81 -23.89 -4.50
C LEU A 383 -11.33 -23.88 -3.04
N SER A 384 -11.73 -24.85 -2.22
CA SER A 384 -11.28 -24.99 -0.82
C SER A 384 -11.52 -23.75 0.04
N ASN A 385 -12.54 -22.96 -0.29
CA ASN A 385 -12.92 -21.79 0.49
C ASN A 385 -13.70 -22.20 1.75
N LEU A 386 -13.56 -21.41 2.82
CA LEU A 386 -14.14 -21.68 4.13
C LEU A 386 -14.92 -20.46 4.64
N THR A 387 -15.92 -20.73 5.49
CA THR A 387 -16.65 -19.70 6.22
C THR A 387 -16.65 -19.99 7.72
N TYR A 388 -16.56 -18.93 8.52
CA TYR A 388 -16.71 -18.95 9.99
C TYR A 388 -17.75 -17.92 10.42
N ALA A 389 -18.41 -18.20 11.54
CA ALA A 389 -19.53 -17.38 12.01
C ALA A 389 -19.06 -16.06 12.65
N SER A 390 -17.91 -16.06 13.32
CA SER A 390 -17.40 -14.88 14.01
C SER A 390 -16.03 -14.49 13.49
N SER A 391 -15.77 -13.18 13.42
CA SER A 391 -14.42 -12.66 13.18
C SER A 391 -13.44 -13.12 14.26
N ASN A 392 -13.92 -13.39 15.48
CA ASN A 392 -13.11 -13.83 16.60
C ASN A 392 -12.69 -15.31 16.50
N ASP A 393 -13.27 -16.05 15.56
CA ASP A 393 -12.75 -17.37 15.19
C ASP A 393 -11.37 -17.26 14.51
N ILE A 394 -11.04 -16.09 13.94
CA ILE A 394 -9.78 -15.87 13.22
C ILE A 394 -8.86 -14.88 13.94
N ILE A 395 -9.41 -13.81 14.53
CA ILE A 395 -8.62 -12.79 15.23
C ILE A 395 -9.03 -12.78 16.70
N ALA A 396 -8.13 -13.23 17.58
CA ALA A 396 -8.44 -13.55 18.97
C ALA A 396 -8.73 -12.33 19.86
N LYS A 397 -8.26 -11.14 19.47
CA LYS A 397 -8.37 -9.93 20.27
C LYS A 397 -8.73 -8.72 19.41
N ASP A 398 -9.83 -8.07 19.78
CA ASP A 398 -10.30 -6.87 19.11
C ASP A 398 -9.24 -5.76 19.13
N GLY A 399 -9.00 -5.13 17.97
CA GLY A 399 -8.01 -4.07 17.79
C GLY A 399 -6.56 -4.55 17.71
N ASP A 400 -6.30 -5.86 17.85
CA ASP A 400 -5.00 -6.47 17.62
C ASP A 400 -5.04 -7.34 16.36
N TYR A 401 -4.79 -6.71 15.22
CA TYR A 401 -4.91 -7.33 13.90
C TYR A 401 -3.89 -8.46 13.65
N THR A 402 -2.88 -8.57 14.52
CA THR A 402 -1.84 -9.61 14.47
C THR A 402 -2.18 -10.82 15.34
N SER A 403 -3.23 -10.74 16.16
CA SER A 403 -3.66 -11.78 17.11
C SER A 403 -4.36 -12.98 16.46
N ILE A 404 -3.76 -13.53 15.40
CA ILE A 404 -4.38 -14.60 14.61
C ILE A 404 -4.48 -15.92 15.38
N VAL A 405 -5.64 -16.57 15.26
CA VAL A 405 -5.91 -17.92 15.76
C VAL A 405 -5.27 -18.94 14.80
N ALA A 406 -4.00 -19.27 15.06
CA ALA A 406 -3.12 -19.98 14.11
C ALA A 406 -3.66 -21.31 13.57
N ASP A 407 -4.42 -22.08 14.36
CA ASP A 407 -4.98 -23.37 13.92
C ASP A 407 -6.12 -23.23 12.90
N LYS A 408 -6.71 -22.04 12.79
CA LYS A 408 -7.84 -21.75 11.89
C LYS A 408 -7.41 -21.27 10.51
N ILE A 409 -6.14 -20.89 10.37
CA ILE A 409 -5.60 -20.29 9.16
C ILE A 409 -4.64 -21.22 8.41
N ASP A 410 -4.37 -22.43 8.90
CA ASP A 410 -3.46 -23.38 8.26
C ASP A 410 -3.96 -23.88 6.88
N GLY A 411 -3.11 -24.60 6.16
CA GLY A 411 -3.42 -25.22 4.88
C GLY A 411 -3.48 -24.23 3.72
N ALA A 412 -2.58 -23.25 3.67
CA ALA A 412 -2.30 -22.54 2.42
C ALA A 412 -1.81 -23.52 1.34
N ASP A 413 -2.22 -23.28 0.11
CA ASP A 413 -1.93 -24.10 -1.05
C ASP A 413 -1.30 -23.25 -2.15
N PHE A 414 -0.10 -23.64 -2.57
CA PHE A 414 0.69 -22.99 -3.62
C PHE A 414 0.82 -23.91 -4.85
N SER A 415 -0.07 -24.90 -4.98
CA SER A 415 -0.09 -25.84 -6.10
C SER A 415 -0.66 -25.24 -7.39
N ASP A 416 -1.43 -24.15 -7.28
CA ASP A 416 -1.97 -23.44 -8.43
C ASP A 416 -0.86 -22.87 -9.32
N THR A 417 -1.02 -22.97 -10.64
CA THR A 417 -0.03 -22.49 -11.59
C THR A 417 0.23 -20.98 -11.49
N ALA A 418 -0.78 -20.19 -11.08
CA ALA A 418 -0.62 -18.76 -10.86
C ALA A 418 0.36 -18.43 -9.70
N LEU A 419 0.53 -19.37 -8.76
CA LEU A 419 1.41 -19.26 -7.60
C LEU A 419 2.76 -19.97 -7.80
N ASN A 420 2.98 -20.65 -8.94
CA ASN A 420 4.22 -21.33 -9.25
C ASN A 420 5.28 -20.37 -9.81
N ASP A 421 5.66 -19.40 -8.98
CA ASP A 421 6.63 -18.37 -9.31
C ASP A 421 7.53 -18.09 -8.11
N ALA A 422 8.80 -17.77 -8.35
CA ALA A 422 9.78 -17.52 -7.28
C ALA A 422 9.46 -16.25 -6.47
N PHE A 423 8.59 -15.37 -6.99
CA PHE A 423 8.08 -14.24 -6.23
C PHE A 423 7.35 -14.69 -4.96
N PHE A 424 6.52 -15.73 -5.01
CA PHE A 424 5.71 -16.13 -3.85
C PHE A 424 6.51 -16.93 -2.84
N GLU A 425 6.49 -16.48 -1.59
CA GLU A 425 6.96 -17.25 -0.45
C GLU A 425 5.93 -18.32 -0.11
N LYS A 426 6.35 -19.58 -0.07
CA LYS A 426 5.47 -20.72 0.19
C LYS A 426 5.34 -20.93 1.69
N VAL A 427 4.28 -20.37 2.26
CA VAL A 427 3.93 -20.53 3.68
C VAL A 427 2.84 -21.58 3.87
N SER A 428 2.63 -22.06 5.10
CA SER A 428 1.54 -23.02 5.39
C SER A 428 0.23 -22.36 5.79
N TYR A 429 0.20 -21.03 6.01
CA TYR A 429 -0.96 -20.32 6.53
C TYR A 429 -1.58 -19.37 5.49
N LYS A 430 -2.89 -19.14 5.65
CA LYS A 430 -3.68 -18.16 4.92
C LYS A 430 -3.62 -16.81 5.62
N GLY A 431 -3.80 -15.74 4.86
CA GLY A 431 -3.74 -14.38 5.37
C GLY A 431 -2.32 -13.85 5.52
N ALA A 432 -2.22 -12.60 5.98
CA ALA A 432 -0.98 -11.83 6.02
C ALA A 432 -0.03 -12.22 7.17
N PHE A 433 -0.55 -12.82 8.24
CA PHE A 433 0.21 -13.14 9.46
C PHE A 433 0.01 -14.60 9.86
N ASP A 434 1.04 -15.19 10.45
CA ASP A 434 1.03 -16.57 10.97
C ASP A 434 0.66 -16.66 12.47
N GLY A 435 0.41 -15.51 13.10
CA GLY A 435 0.16 -15.39 14.54
C GLY A 435 1.42 -15.48 15.41
N LYS A 436 2.63 -15.45 14.84
CA LYS A 436 3.92 -15.54 15.55
C LYS A 436 4.93 -14.49 15.11
N ASN A 437 5.07 -14.31 13.81
CA ASN A 437 5.98 -13.37 13.17
C ASN A 437 5.19 -12.15 12.70
N ASP A 438 5.47 -11.00 13.30
CA ASP A 438 4.89 -9.74 12.93
C ASP A 438 5.87 -8.95 12.05
N TRP A 439 5.68 -9.02 10.73
CA TRP A 439 6.46 -8.24 9.76
C TRP A 439 6.09 -6.75 9.76
N ALA A 440 4.98 -6.35 10.40
CA ALA A 440 4.56 -4.96 10.55
C ALA A 440 5.26 -4.28 11.75
N ALA A 441 5.93 -5.04 12.62
CA ALA A 441 6.60 -4.51 13.79
C ALA A 441 7.73 -3.52 13.44
N ASN A 442 7.91 -2.52 14.31
CA ASN A 442 8.99 -1.51 14.31
C ASN A 442 8.91 -0.39 13.27
N TRP A 443 8.28 -0.58 12.11
CA TRP A 443 8.29 0.42 11.03
C TRP A 443 6.93 1.09 10.78
N THR A 444 5.84 0.44 11.17
CA THR A 444 4.47 0.96 11.00
C THR A 444 4.08 1.99 12.06
N ASN A 445 3.01 2.73 11.80
CA ASN A 445 2.34 3.61 12.75
C ASN A 445 0.82 3.46 12.66
N PHE A 446 0.17 3.06 13.75
CA PHE A 446 -1.29 2.92 13.81
C PHE A 446 -1.99 4.08 14.54
N ASP A 447 -1.23 5.08 15.00
CA ASP A 447 -1.73 6.34 15.58
C ASP A 447 -0.95 7.58 15.07
N PRO A 448 -0.88 7.79 13.74
CA PRO A 448 -0.13 8.89 13.15
C PRO A 448 -0.72 10.27 13.47
N ASN A 449 -2.00 10.37 13.86
CA ASN A 449 -2.59 11.65 14.24
C ASN A 449 -1.99 12.20 15.54
N ASN A 450 -1.61 11.32 16.47
CA ASN A 450 -0.97 11.71 17.73
C ASN A 450 0.57 11.67 17.71
N THR A 451 1.16 11.32 16.57
CA THR A 451 2.61 11.19 16.44
C THR A 451 3.29 12.56 16.26
N GLU A 452 4.45 12.73 16.89
CA GLU A 452 5.32 13.89 16.66
C GLU A 452 6.43 13.49 15.70
N TYR A 453 6.67 14.36 14.72
CA TYR A 453 7.59 14.16 13.61
C TYR A 453 8.62 15.27 13.58
#